data_AF-A0A2E5E7Q5-F1
#
_entry.id   AF-A0A2E5E7Q5-F1
#
_cell.length_a   1.000
_cell.length_b   1.000
_cell.length_c   1.000
_cell.angle_alpha   90.00
_cell.angle_beta   90.00
_cell.angle_gamma   90.00
#
_symmetry.space_group_name_H-M   'P 1'
#
loop_
_entity.id
_entity.type
_entity.pdbx_description
1 polymer ?
#
loop_
_entity_poly.entity_id
_entity_poly.type
_entity_poly.pdbx_seq_one_letter_code
_entity_poly.pdbx_strand_id
1 'polypeptide(L)' 'MENIETNVIKFLDSTAVPYEVIKIDPNFADTAEFCEKYEFPVENSANTIIVASKKNQGLSLHPS' A
#
# COMPACT_ATOMS: atom_id res chain seq x y z
N MET A 1 4.11 17.60 -12.97
CA MET A 1 4.00 16.84 -11.70
C MET A 1 4.12 15.38 -12.08
N GLU A 2 5.17 14.68 -11.64
CA GLU A 2 5.36 13.25 -11.97
C GLU A 2 4.25 12.41 -11.32
N ASN A 3 3.80 11.34 -11.99
CA ASN A 3 2.77 10.43 -11.48
C ASN A 3 3.32 9.62 -10.28
N ILE A 4 2.45 9.19 -9.36
CA ILE A 4 2.85 8.42 -8.17
C ILE A 4 3.60 7.13 -8.56
N GLU A 5 3.15 6.44 -9.60
CA GLU A 5 3.79 5.24 -10.14
C GLU A 5 5.26 5.48 -10.53
N THR A 6 5.54 6.59 -11.23
CA THR A 6 6.91 6.95 -11.65
C THR A 6 7.82 7.17 -10.45
N ASN A 7 7.32 7.82 -9.40
CA ASN A 7 8.09 8.06 -8.18
C ASN A 7 8.39 6.77 -7.42
N VAL A 8 7.42 5.85 -7.34
CA VAL A 8 7.59 4.55 -6.66
C VAL A 8 8.63 3.70 -7.38
N ILE A 9 8.57 3.61 -8.71
CA ILE A 9 9.53 2.84 -9.52
C ILE A 9 10.95 3.39 -9.36
N LYS A 10 11.15 4.71 -9.48
CA LYS A 10 12.46 5.35 -9.27
C LYS A 10 13.03 5.06 -7.88
N PHE A 11 12.17 5.02 -6.86
CA PHE A 11 12.60 4.66 -5.51
C PHE A 11 13.02 3.19 -5.43
N LEU A 12 12.22 2.26 -5.97
CA LEU A 12 12.56 0.83 -6.00
C LEU A 12 13.90 0.57 -6.72
N ASP A 13 14.14 1.22 -7.85
CA ASP A 13 15.41 1.15 -8.61
C ASP A 13 16.63 1.53 -7.75
N SER A 14 16.45 2.42 -6.77
CA SER A 14 17.54 2.86 -5.88
C SER A 14 17.89 1.86 -4.76
N THR A 15 17.02 0.88 -4.49
CA THR A 15 17.18 -0.05 -3.36
C THR A 15 18.14 -1.21 -3.63
N ALA A 16 18.51 -1.44 -4.90
CA ALA A 16 19.23 -2.62 -5.39
C ALA A 16 18.56 -3.97 -5.08
N VAL A 17 17.31 -3.97 -4.61
CA VAL A 17 16.50 -5.18 -4.41
C VAL A 17 15.82 -5.55 -5.73
N PRO A 18 15.93 -6.80 -6.19
CA PRO A 18 15.19 -7.26 -7.37
C PRO A 18 13.69 -7.14 -7.16
N TYR A 19 12.97 -6.58 -8.14
CA TYR A 19 11.51 -6.46 -8.10
C TYR A 19 10.93 -6.65 -9.50
N GLU A 20 9.63 -6.96 -9.55
CA GLU A 20 8.84 -7.03 -10.77
C GLU A 20 7.60 -6.15 -10.62
N VAL A 21 7.21 -5.44 -11.69
CA VAL A 21 5.97 -4.66 -11.73
C VAL A 21 4.98 -5.39 -12.62
N ILE A 22 3.89 -5.83 -12.02
CA ILE A 22 2.85 -6.59 -12.70
C ILE A 22 1.63 -5.68 -12.87
N LYS A 23 1.10 -5.62 -14.09
CA LYS A 23 -0.17 -4.93 -14.36
C LYS A 23 -1.33 -5.84 -14.02
N ILE A 24 -2.18 -5.37 -13.11
CA ILE A 24 -3.38 -6.09 -12.69
C ILE A 24 -4.64 -5.31 -13.07
N ASP A 25 -5.76 -6.03 -13.19
CA ASP A 25 -7.08 -5.43 -13.26
C ASP A 25 -7.46 -4.94 -11.85
N PRO A 26 -7.78 -3.64 -11.68
CA PRO A 26 -8.13 -3.07 -10.38
C PRO A 26 -9.30 -3.76 -9.67
N ASN A 27 -10.17 -4.44 -10.43
CA ASN A 27 -11.30 -5.17 -9.85
C ASN A 27 -10.88 -6.42 -9.08
N PHE A 28 -9.62 -6.88 -9.23
CA PHE A 28 -9.05 -8.03 -8.53
C PHE A 28 -7.91 -7.61 -7.60
N ALA A 29 -7.95 -6.38 -7.08
CA ALA A 29 -6.90 -5.85 -6.20
C ALA A 29 -7.01 -6.35 -4.74
N ASP A 30 -8.14 -6.96 -4.35
CA ASP A 30 -8.22 -7.66 -3.08
C ASP A 30 -7.22 -8.82 -3.05
N THR A 31 -6.62 -9.10 -1.90
CA THR A 31 -5.56 -10.11 -1.79
C THR A 31 -6.05 -11.50 -2.19
N ALA A 32 -7.26 -11.90 -1.80
CA ALA A 32 -7.79 -13.23 -2.12
C ALA A 32 -8.06 -13.36 -3.63
N GLU A 33 -8.71 -12.34 -4.21
CA GLU A 33 -9.02 -12.29 -5.65
C GLU A 33 -7.77 -12.19 -6.51
N PHE A 34 -6.77 -11.42 -6.08
CA PHE A 34 -5.47 -11.31 -6.74
C PHE A 34 -4.76 -12.68 -6.77
N CYS A 35 -4.68 -13.36 -5.63
CA CYS A 35 -4.02 -14.66 -5.53
C CYS A 35 -4.70 -15.71 -6.40
N GLU A 36 -6.03 -15.74 -6.42
CA GLU A 36 -6.80 -16.66 -7.27
C GLU A 36 -6.61 -16.35 -8.77
N LYS A 37 -6.62 -15.07 -9.14
CA LYS A 37 -6.57 -14.63 -10.55
C LYS A 37 -5.18 -14.75 -11.18
N TYR A 38 -4.14 -14.43 -10.41
CA TYR A 38 -2.76 -14.29 -10.88
C TYR A 38 -1.82 -15.36 -10.33
N GLU A 39 -2.34 -16.32 -9.58
CA GLU A 39 -1.61 -17.50 -9.08
C GLU A 39 -0.43 -17.18 -8.14
N PHE A 40 -0.53 -16.06 -7.41
CA PHE A 40 0.45 -15.72 -6.37
C PHE A 40 0.14 -16.40 -5.05
N PRO A 41 1.15 -16.88 -4.29
CA PRO A 41 0.95 -17.42 -2.95
C PRO A 41 0.40 -16.34 -2.02
N VAL A 42 -0.63 -16.70 -1.24
CA VAL A 42 -1.28 -15.77 -0.30
C VAL A 42 -0.32 -15.32 0.80
N GLU A 43 0.59 -16.21 1.23
CA GLU A 43 1.62 -15.91 2.23
C GLU A 43 2.64 -14.86 1.77
N ASN A 44 2.75 -14.64 0.46
CA ASN A 44 3.66 -13.66 -0.14
C ASN A 44 2.93 -12.41 -0.64
N SER A 45 1.61 -12.32 -0.39
CA SER A 45 0.76 -11.25 -0.89
C SER A 45 0.26 -10.37 0.25
N ALA A 46 0.33 -9.04 0.08
CA ALA A 46 -0.08 -8.09 1.10
C ALA A 46 -0.66 -6.81 0.49
N ASN A 47 -1.67 -6.25 1.17
CA ASN A 47 -2.24 -4.95 0.82
C ASN A 47 -1.51 -3.81 1.54
N THR A 48 -1.33 -2.69 0.84
CA THR A 48 -0.88 -1.43 1.44
C THR A 48 -2.09 -0.56 1.76
N ILE A 49 -2.38 -0.32 3.04
CA ILE A 49 -3.50 0.52 3.49
C ILE A 49 -2.96 1.84 4.03
N ILE A 50 -3.41 2.96 3.47
CA ILE A 50 -3.07 4.30 3.97
C ILE A 50 -4.12 4.72 5.00
N VAL A 51 -3.74 4.75 6.28
CA VAL A 51 -4.61 5.20 7.38
C VAL A 51 -4.24 6.61 7.79
N ALA A 52 -5.23 7.52 7.85
CA ALA A 52 -5.08 8.84 8.45
C ALA A 52 -5.87 8.90 9.77
N SER A 53 -5.24 9.37 10.85
CA SER A 53 -5.93 9.63 12.12
C SER A 53 -6.05 11.13 12.38
N LYS A 54 -7.19 11.58 12.91
CA LYS A 54 -7.37 12.93 13.43
C LYS A 54 -7.04 12.92 14.92
N LYS A 55 -6.05 13.71 15.35
CA LYS A 55 -5.88 14.03 16.78
C LYS A 55 -7.05 14.92 17.20
N ASN A 56 -8.01 14.39 17.95
CA ASN A 56 -8.88 15.25 18.76
C ASN A 56 -7.98 15.91 19.82
N GLN A 57 -7.89 17.25 19.81
CA GLN A 57 -7.29 17.99 20.93
C GLN A 57 -8.05 17.59 22.20
N GLY A 58 -7.32 17.03 23.17
CA GLY A 58 -7.90 16.47 24.38
C GLY A 58 -8.77 17.48 25.11
N LEU A 59 -9.90 17.02 25.64
CA LEU A 59 -10.64 17.73 26.68
C LEU A 59 -9.63 18.16 27.75
N SER A 60 -9.48 19.48 27.93
CA SER A 60 -8.78 20.05 29.08
C SER A 60 -9.57 19.65 30.32
N LEU A 61 -9.12 18.60 31.00
CA LEU A 61 -9.58 18.29 32.36
C LEU A 61 -8.88 19.29 33.28
N HIS A 62 -9.58 20.37 33.62
CA HIS A 62 -9.16 21.23 34.73
C HIS A 62 -9.54 20.52 36.03
N PRO A 63 -8.60 20.16 36.92
CA PRO A 63 -8.95 19.68 38.25
C PRO A 63 -9.52 20.84 39.08
N SER A 64 -10.60 20.53 39.81
CA SER A 64 -11.24 21.40 40.80
C SER A 64 -10.39 21.58 42.06
#